data_AF-A0A4Y9LUP6-F1
#
_entry.id   AF-A0A4Y9LUP6-F1
#
_cell.length_a   1.000
_cell.length_b   1.000
_cell.length_c   1.000
_cell.angle_alpha   90.00
_cell.angle_beta   90.00
_cell.angle_gamma   90.00
#
_symmetry.space_group_name_H-M   'P 1'
#
loop_
_entity.id
_entity.type
_entity.pdbx_description
1 polymer ?
#
loop_
_entity_poly.entity_id
_entity_poly.type
_entity_poly.pdbx_seq_one_letter_code
_entity_poly.pdbx_strand_id
1 'polypeptide(L)'
;AVRADADAAVTALQSSLARAAAERDALASARSGFEAELLEVRSRVRAATAELDRLTDEVHRDEVARTEQRYRIESLEGRAAEEFGVDLPTLLGEYGPTAPVPPSPAQVAEAEAAGEPAPDPVPYERAVQERRVARAERDLATLGKVNPLALEEFAALEERHTFLATQLEDLKSTRKDLLTVVREVDGRIHDVFASAYADVAREFEQVFATLFPGGAGRLVLTDPENMLTTGVEVEARPPGKKVKRLSLLSGGERSLTAVALLVAIFRARPSPFYVLDEVEAALDDVNLGRLLVLVEQLRSTSQLIIITHQKRTMEIADALYGVSMRGDGITGVISQRLRELETA
;
A
#
# COMPACT_ATOMS: atom_id res chain seq x y z
N ALA A 1 -42.09 -110.30 105.11
CA ALA A 1 -42.16 -108.82 105.08
C ALA A 1 -41.16 -108.29 104.05
N VAL A 2 -39.85 -108.20 104.36
CA VAL A 2 -38.82 -107.57 103.51
C VAL A 2 -38.82 -107.98 102.02
N ARG A 3 -38.99 -109.28 101.69
CA ARG A 3 -39.03 -109.74 100.30
C ARG A 3 -40.26 -109.22 99.52
N ALA A 4 -41.43 -109.21 100.15
CA ALA A 4 -42.66 -108.72 99.53
C ALA A 4 -42.62 -107.20 99.33
N ASP A 5 -42.03 -106.46 100.29
CA ASP A 5 -41.83 -105.01 100.18
C ASP A 5 -40.81 -104.66 99.08
N ALA A 6 -39.76 -105.48 98.93
CA ALA A 6 -38.79 -105.35 97.85
C ALA A 6 -39.43 -105.62 96.46
N ASP A 7 -40.25 -106.67 96.33
CA ASP A 7 -40.94 -106.99 95.08
C ASP A 7 -41.96 -105.89 94.68
N ALA A 8 -42.67 -105.31 95.67
CA ALA A 8 -43.56 -104.17 95.46
C ALA A 8 -42.79 -102.90 95.03
N ALA A 9 -41.64 -102.62 95.66
CA ALA A 9 -40.77 -101.51 95.29
C ALA A 9 -40.21 -101.68 93.87
N VAL A 10 -39.78 -102.89 93.49
CA VAL A 10 -39.32 -103.21 92.12
C VAL A 10 -40.43 -103.00 91.10
N THR A 11 -41.66 -103.45 91.40
CA THR A 11 -42.81 -103.26 90.49
C THR A 11 -43.18 -101.78 90.32
N ALA A 12 -43.15 -101.01 91.41
CA ALA A 12 -43.37 -99.56 91.38
C ALA A 12 -42.28 -98.82 90.60
N LEU A 13 -41.01 -99.22 90.79
CA LEU A 13 -39.88 -98.69 90.02
C LEU A 13 -39.99 -99.04 88.53
N GLN A 14 -40.36 -100.28 88.18
CA GLN A 14 -40.58 -100.69 86.79
C GLN A 14 -41.71 -99.89 86.13
N SER A 15 -42.81 -99.65 86.85
CA SER A 15 -43.94 -98.85 86.35
C SER A 15 -43.55 -97.38 86.16
N SER A 16 -42.80 -96.82 87.11
CA SER A 16 -42.27 -95.45 87.01
C SER A 16 -41.29 -95.30 85.84
N LEU A 17 -40.39 -96.27 85.66
CA LEU A 17 -39.43 -96.31 84.56
C LEU A 17 -40.13 -96.44 83.20
N ALA A 18 -41.18 -97.28 83.11
CA ALA A 18 -41.97 -97.42 81.90
C ALA A 18 -42.72 -96.14 81.54
N ARG A 19 -43.30 -95.44 82.53
CA ARG A 19 -43.95 -94.13 82.32
C ARG A 19 -42.94 -93.08 81.86
N ALA A 20 -41.79 -92.99 82.53
CA ALA A 20 -40.72 -92.06 82.15
C ALA A 20 -40.17 -92.36 80.75
N ALA A 21 -40.06 -93.64 80.37
CA ALA A 21 -39.66 -94.05 79.02
C ALA A 21 -40.71 -93.63 77.96
N ALA A 22 -41.99 -93.85 78.22
CA ALA A 22 -43.07 -93.44 77.33
C ALA A 22 -43.16 -91.91 77.16
N GLU A 23 -43.00 -91.15 78.26
CA GLU A 23 -42.93 -89.68 78.22
C GLU A 23 -41.71 -89.19 77.43
N ARG A 24 -40.53 -89.81 77.65
CA ARG A 24 -39.31 -89.51 76.88
C ARG A 24 -39.52 -89.78 75.40
N ASP A 25 -40.10 -90.91 75.04
CA ASP A 25 -40.29 -91.31 73.64
C ASP A 25 -41.33 -90.42 72.94
N ALA A 26 -42.39 -90.02 73.64
CA ALA A 26 -43.36 -89.03 73.14
C ALA A 26 -42.71 -87.65 72.91
N LEU A 27 -41.91 -87.17 73.87
CA LEU A 27 -41.15 -85.92 73.73
C LEU A 27 -40.10 -86.01 72.60
N ALA A 28 -39.44 -87.15 72.43
CA ALA A 28 -38.50 -87.38 71.35
C ALA A 28 -39.19 -87.34 69.98
N SER A 29 -40.37 -87.96 69.86
CA SER A 29 -41.17 -87.92 68.63
C SER A 29 -41.66 -86.50 68.32
N ALA A 30 -42.16 -85.76 69.32
CA ALA A 30 -42.59 -84.38 69.15
C ALA A 30 -41.42 -83.47 68.74
N ARG A 31 -40.26 -83.63 69.40
CA ARG A 31 -39.03 -82.91 69.04
C ARG A 31 -38.61 -83.20 67.60
N SER A 32 -38.63 -84.46 67.17
CA SER A 32 -38.30 -84.82 65.79
C SER A 32 -39.27 -84.21 64.78
N GLY A 33 -40.56 -84.10 65.12
CA GLY A 33 -41.57 -83.41 64.31
C GLY A 33 -41.25 -81.92 64.16
N PHE A 34 -41.01 -81.22 65.28
CA PHE A 34 -40.64 -79.80 65.24
C PHE A 34 -39.30 -79.54 64.53
N GLU A 35 -38.31 -80.44 64.67
CA GLU A 35 -37.05 -80.33 63.94
C GLU A 35 -37.25 -80.46 62.42
N ALA A 36 -38.16 -81.34 61.98
CA ALA A 36 -38.51 -81.49 60.56
C ALA A 36 -39.27 -80.26 60.02
N GLU A 37 -40.27 -79.75 60.74
CA GLU A 37 -41.00 -78.52 60.37
C GLU A 37 -40.06 -77.31 60.31
N LEU A 38 -39.17 -77.16 61.29
CA LEU A 38 -38.18 -76.08 61.30
C LEU A 38 -37.23 -76.17 60.11
N LEU A 39 -36.84 -77.38 59.70
CA LEU A 39 -36.01 -77.59 58.52
C LEU A 39 -36.74 -77.18 57.24
N GLU A 40 -38.02 -77.53 57.10
CA GLU A 40 -38.86 -77.15 55.96
C GLU A 40 -39.05 -75.63 55.88
N VAL A 41 -39.39 -74.99 57.00
CA VAL A 41 -39.54 -73.52 57.06
C VAL A 41 -38.21 -72.84 56.71
N ARG A 42 -37.07 -73.32 57.23
CA ARG A 42 -35.75 -72.79 56.88
C ARG A 42 -35.42 -72.97 55.40
N SER A 43 -35.80 -74.08 54.79
CA SER A 43 -35.63 -74.30 53.34
C SER A 43 -36.44 -73.30 52.52
N ARG A 44 -37.71 -73.09 52.89
CA ARG A 44 -38.59 -72.11 52.24
C ARG A 44 -38.08 -70.67 52.38
N VAL A 45 -37.61 -70.29 53.57
CA VAL A 45 -37.00 -68.97 53.79
C VAL A 45 -35.76 -68.80 52.91
N ARG A 46 -34.86 -69.78 52.87
CA ARG A 46 -33.67 -69.72 51.99
C ARG A 46 -34.02 -69.58 50.52
N ALA A 47 -35.02 -70.33 50.04
CA ALA A 47 -35.47 -70.24 48.66
C ALA A 47 -36.07 -68.87 48.35
N ALA A 48 -36.93 -68.34 49.23
CA ALA A 48 -37.52 -67.01 49.06
C ALA A 48 -36.48 -65.88 49.13
N THR A 49 -35.49 -65.99 50.01
CA THR A 49 -34.37 -65.03 50.07
C THR A 49 -33.54 -65.07 48.79
N ALA A 50 -33.20 -66.27 48.28
CA ALA A 50 -32.46 -66.38 47.02
C ALA A 50 -33.23 -65.83 45.81
N GLU A 51 -34.56 -65.98 45.79
CA GLU A 51 -35.43 -65.39 44.76
C GLU A 51 -35.46 -63.85 44.88
N LEU A 52 -35.57 -63.33 46.10
CA LEU A 52 -35.54 -61.89 46.36
C LEU A 52 -34.21 -61.26 45.95
N ASP A 53 -33.09 -61.90 46.28
CA ASP A 53 -31.75 -61.42 45.90
C ASP A 53 -31.62 -61.37 44.36
N ARG A 54 -32.07 -62.42 43.65
CA ARG A 54 -32.05 -62.46 42.18
C ARG A 54 -32.88 -61.34 41.55
N LEU A 55 -34.11 -61.14 42.04
CA LEU A 55 -34.99 -60.07 41.53
C LEU A 55 -34.43 -58.68 41.83
N THR A 56 -33.79 -58.50 42.99
CA THR A 56 -33.14 -57.24 43.36
C THR A 56 -31.98 -56.94 42.41
N ASP A 57 -31.15 -57.93 42.11
CA ASP A 57 -30.04 -57.79 41.15
C ASP A 57 -30.52 -57.53 39.71
N GLU A 58 -31.67 -58.07 39.30
CA GLU A 58 -32.30 -57.78 38.01
C GLU A 58 -32.79 -56.34 37.93
N VAL A 59 -33.56 -55.89 38.94
CA VAL A 59 -34.04 -54.50 39.00
C VAL A 59 -32.88 -53.51 39.00
N HIS A 60 -31.84 -53.78 39.80
CA HIS A 60 -30.68 -52.89 39.86
C HIS A 60 -29.95 -52.81 38.51
N ARG A 61 -29.78 -53.94 37.81
CA ARG A 61 -29.20 -53.93 36.45
C ARG A 61 -30.03 -53.12 35.46
N ASP A 62 -31.34 -53.26 35.49
CA ASP A 62 -32.24 -52.51 34.62
C ASP A 62 -32.25 -51.02 34.93
N GLU A 63 -32.19 -50.63 36.21
CA GLU A 63 -32.09 -49.23 36.64
C GLU A 63 -30.78 -48.58 36.16
N VAL A 64 -29.67 -49.30 36.26
CA VAL A 64 -28.37 -48.84 35.74
C VAL A 64 -28.44 -48.69 34.22
N ALA A 65 -28.96 -49.68 33.50
CA ALA A 65 -29.10 -49.60 32.04
C ALA A 65 -30.01 -48.45 31.58
N ARG A 66 -31.13 -48.22 32.28
CA ARG A 66 -32.03 -47.09 32.00
C ARG A 66 -31.34 -45.75 32.24
N THR A 67 -30.55 -45.64 33.30
CA THR A 67 -29.82 -44.42 33.62
C THR A 67 -28.75 -44.13 32.56
N GLU A 68 -28.02 -45.16 32.12
CA GLU A 68 -27.04 -45.05 31.04
C GLU A 68 -27.68 -44.62 29.72
N GLN A 69 -28.81 -45.25 29.35
CA GLN A 69 -29.56 -44.88 28.15
C GLN A 69 -30.08 -43.44 28.22
N ARG A 70 -30.61 -43.01 29.37
CA ARG A 70 -31.08 -41.63 29.55
C ARG A 70 -29.94 -40.63 29.37
N TYR A 71 -28.81 -40.88 30.02
CA TYR A 71 -27.63 -40.02 29.86
C TYR A 71 -27.14 -39.99 28.41
N ARG A 72 -27.21 -41.12 27.69
CA ARG A 72 -26.84 -41.17 26.28
C ARG A 72 -27.78 -40.34 25.41
N ILE A 73 -29.08 -40.36 25.68
CA ILE A 73 -30.08 -39.52 24.99
C ILE A 73 -29.80 -38.05 25.27
N GLU A 74 -29.66 -37.65 26.54
CA GLU A 74 -29.35 -36.27 26.93
C GLU A 74 -28.06 -35.77 26.27
N SER A 75 -27.02 -36.60 26.21
CA SER A 75 -25.77 -36.28 25.52
C SER A 75 -25.96 -36.07 24.01
N LEU A 76 -26.79 -36.88 23.36
CA LEU A 76 -27.09 -36.72 21.94
C LEU A 76 -27.96 -35.48 21.67
N GLU A 77 -28.90 -35.17 22.55
CA GLU A 77 -29.72 -33.96 22.50
C GLU A 77 -28.86 -32.70 22.64
N GLY A 78 -27.95 -32.67 23.62
CA GLY A 78 -27.01 -31.57 23.81
C GLY A 78 -26.14 -31.34 22.57
N ARG A 79 -25.61 -32.42 21.98
CA ARG A 79 -24.84 -32.34 20.73
C ARG A 79 -25.66 -31.80 19.56
N ALA A 80 -26.92 -32.22 19.42
CA ALA A 80 -27.77 -31.72 18.34
C ALA A 80 -27.98 -30.20 18.44
N ALA A 81 -28.22 -29.71 19.65
CA ALA A 81 -28.40 -28.28 19.91
C ALA A 81 -27.10 -27.47 19.71
N GLU A 82 -25.96 -27.97 20.19
CA GLU A 82 -24.68 -27.27 20.10
C GLU A 82 -24.10 -27.25 18.68
N GLU A 83 -24.15 -28.39 17.98
CA GLU A 83 -23.49 -28.57 16.69
C GLU A 83 -24.36 -28.10 15.51
N PHE A 84 -25.67 -28.35 15.59
CA PHE A 84 -26.60 -28.08 14.49
C PHE A 84 -27.63 -26.99 14.81
N GLY A 85 -27.71 -26.50 16.04
CA GLY A 85 -28.64 -25.43 16.42
C GLY A 85 -30.11 -25.83 16.37
N VAL A 86 -30.43 -27.13 16.37
CA VAL A 86 -31.80 -27.66 16.25
C VAL A 86 -32.15 -28.57 17.42
N ASP A 87 -33.43 -28.58 17.83
CA ASP A 87 -33.94 -29.49 18.85
C ASP A 87 -34.17 -30.90 18.29
N LEU A 88 -34.20 -31.90 19.19
CA LEU A 88 -34.32 -33.31 18.82
C LEU A 88 -35.62 -33.65 18.06
N PRO A 89 -36.82 -33.21 18.49
CA PRO A 89 -38.04 -33.41 17.72
C PRO A 89 -37.95 -32.88 16.28
N THR A 90 -37.43 -31.67 16.09
CA THR A 90 -37.22 -31.09 14.75
C THR A 90 -36.22 -31.90 13.94
N LEU A 91 -35.10 -32.31 14.54
CA LEU A 91 -34.08 -33.13 13.88
C LEU A 91 -34.66 -34.48 13.40
N LEU A 92 -35.45 -35.15 14.24
CA LEU A 92 -36.08 -36.43 13.88
C LEU A 92 -37.20 -36.27 12.86
N GLY A 93 -37.97 -35.17 12.93
CA GLY A 93 -39.09 -34.90 12.04
C GLY A 93 -38.67 -34.48 10.64
N GLU A 94 -37.71 -33.55 10.54
CA GLU A 94 -37.30 -32.95 9.27
C GLU A 94 -36.06 -33.60 8.66
N TYR A 95 -35.16 -34.14 9.48
CA TYR A 95 -33.87 -34.69 9.05
C TYR A 95 -33.71 -36.18 9.39
N GLY A 96 -34.77 -36.83 9.87
CA GLY A 96 -34.77 -38.25 10.18
C GLY A 96 -34.72 -39.14 8.92
N PRO A 97 -34.41 -40.44 9.07
CA PRO A 97 -34.35 -41.38 7.93
C PRO A 97 -35.69 -41.56 7.18
N THR A 98 -36.80 -41.14 7.79
CA THR A 98 -38.15 -41.18 7.20
C THR A 98 -38.48 -39.94 6.39
N ALA A 99 -37.71 -38.85 6.52
CA ALA A 99 -37.89 -37.64 5.75
C ALA A 99 -37.14 -37.72 4.41
N PRO A 100 -37.72 -37.21 3.30
CA PRO A 100 -37.02 -37.14 2.03
C PRO A 100 -35.88 -36.10 2.09
N VAL A 101 -34.75 -36.42 1.47
CA VAL A 101 -33.57 -35.56 1.43
C VAL A 101 -33.73 -34.52 0.30
N PRO A 102 -33.65 -33.21 0.59
CA PRO A 102 -33.75 -32.19 -0.43
C PRO A 102 -32.51 -32.21 -1.37
N PRO A 103 -32.66 -31.74 -2.62
CA PRO A 103 -31.56 -31.63 -3.56
C PRO A 103 -30.46 -30.73 -2.98
N SER A 104 -29.20 -31.07 -3.26
CA SER A 104 -28.07 -30.26 -2.81
C SER A 104 -27.99 -28.92 -3.56
N PRO A 105 -27.41 -27.86 -2.97
CA PRO A 105 -27.24 -26.58 -3.64
C PRO A 105 -26.54 -26.67 -5.01
N ALA A 106 -25.61 -27.61 -5.16
CA ALA A 106 -24.94 -27.86 -6.44
C ALA A 106 -25.88 -28.44 -7.50
N GLN A 107 -26.78 -29.35 -7.12
CA GLN A 107 -27.78 -29.91 -8.04
C GLN A 107 -28.83 -28.87 -8.43
N VAL A 108 -29.21 -27.99 -7.49
CA VAL A 108 -30.11 -26.87 -7.78
C VAL A 108 -29.44 -25.89 -8.75
N ALA A 109 -28.19 -25.51 -8.49
CA ALA A 109 -27.43 -24.61 -9.37
C ALA A 109 -27.20 -25.20 -10.77
N GLU A 110 -26.98 -26.51 -10.88
CA GLU A 110 -26.83 -27.21 -12.16
C GLU A 110 -28.14 -27.23 -12.96
N ALA A 111 -29.27 -27.51 -12.31
CA ALA A 111 -30.60 -27.44 -12.91
C ALA A 111 -30.94 -26.01 -13.37
N GLU A 112 -30.65 -25.00 -12.53
CA GLU A 112 -30.83 -23.58 -12.87
C GLU A 112 -29.99 -23.18 -14.09
N ALA A 113 -28.71 -23.59 -14.14
CA ALA A 113 -27.83 -23.33 -15.27
C ALA A 113 -28.30 -24.02 -16.57
N ALA A 114 -28.96 -25.18 -16.45
CA ALA A 114 -29.58 -25.89 -17.56
C ALA A 114 -30.99 -25.38 -17.94
N GLY A 115 -31.57 -24.47 -17.15
CA GLY A 115 -32.93 -23.99 -17.33
C GLY A 115 -34.02 -25.03 -16.99
N GLU A 116 -33.67 -26.04 -16.19
CA GLU A 116 -34.54 -27.12 -15.76
C GLU A 116 -35.10 -26.85 -14.35
N PRO A 117 -36.28 -27.41 -14.00
CA PRO A 117 -36.80 -27.32 -12.63
C PRO A 117 -35.88 -28.04 -11.64
N ALA A 118 -35.86 -27.55 -10.40
CA ALA A 118 -35.06 -28.17 -9.33
C ALA A 118 -35.45 -29.66 -9.15
N PRO A 119 -34.47 -30.57 -8.95
CA PRO A 119 -34.75 -31.99 -8.81
C PRO A 119 -35.65 -32.30 -7.60
N ASP A 120 -36.50 -33.31 -7.74
CA ASP A 120 -37.36 -33.76 -6.64
C ASP A 120 -36.55 -34.34 -5.46
N PRO A 121 -37.04 -34.20 -4.21
CA PRO A 121 -36.45 -34.82 -3.04
C PRO A 121 -36.36 -36.35 -3.16
N VAL A 122 -35.24 -36.92 -2.71
CA VAL A 122 -34.97 -38.36 -2.81
C VAL A 122 -35.07 -39.07 -1.45
N PRO A 123 -35.38 -40.37 -1.40
CA PRO A 123 -35.34 -41.13 -0.14
C PRO A 123 -33.97 -41.10 0.54
N TYR A 124 -33.96 -41.17 1.87
CA TYR A 124 -32.73 -41.22 2.64
C TYR A 124 -31.97 -42.54 2.42
N GLU A 125 -30.77 -42.43 1.87
CA GLU A 125 -29.80 -43.53 1.80
C GLU A 125 -28.55 -43.20 2.60
N ARG A 126 -28.33 -43.94 3.70
CA ARG A 126 -27.22 -43.70 4.64
C ARG A 126 -25.86 -43.58 3.95
N ALA A 127 -25.52 -44.53 3.08
CA ALA A 127 -24.22 -44.56 2.41
C ALA A 127 -23.98 -43.34 1.51
N VAL A 128 -25.03 -42.78 0.91
CA VAL A 128 -24.97 -41.58 0.07
C VAL A 128 -24.76 -40.34 0.94
N GLN A 129 -25.50 -40.22 2.04
CA GLN A 129 -25.39 -39.06 2.94
C GLN A 129 -24.05 -39.02 3.68
N GLU A 130 -23.53 -40.17 4.12
CA GLU A 130 -22.19 -40.25 4.73
C GLU A 130 -21.08 -39.79 3.77
N ARG A 131 -21.17 -40.17 2.49
CA ARG A 131 -20.25 -39.67 1.45
C ARG A 131 -20.39 -38.16 1.23
N ARG A 132 -21.62 -37.66 1.26
CA ARG A 132 -21.93 -36.23 1.09
C ARG A 132 -21.37 -35.39 2.24
N VAL A 133 -21.55 -35.82 3.50
CA VAL A 133 -20.98 -35.17 4.68
C VAL A 133 -19.45 -35.20 4.61
N ALA A 134 -18.84 -36.36 4.34
CA ALA A 134 -17.39 -36.46 4.22
C ALA A 134 -16.80 -35.58 3.09
N ARG A 135 -17.57 -35.30 2.03
CA ARG A 135 -17.18 -34.33 1.00
C ARG A 135 -17.27 -32.90 1.52
N ALA A 136 -18.41 -32.54 2.12
CA ALA A 136 -18.63 -31.20 2.68
C ALA A 136 -17.60 -30.85 3.77
N GLU A 137 -17.21 -31.80 4.62
CA GLU A 137 -16.17 -31.62 5.63
C GLU A 137 -14.79 -31.37 5.00
N ARG A 138 -14.45 -32.04 3.90
CA ARG A 138 -13.20 -31.79 3.16
C ARG A 138 -13.21 -30.41 2.49
N ASP A 139 -14.34 -30.04 1.91
CA ASP A 139 -14.51 -28.74 1.25
C ASP A 139 -14.40 -27.61 2.31
N LEU A 140 -15.03 -27.78 3.47
CA LEU A 140 -14.91 -26.87 4.62
C LEU A 140 -13.47 -26.78 5.15
N ALA A 141 -12.77 -27.91 5.27
CA ALA A 141 -11.37 -27.92 5.68
C ALA A 141 -10.45 -27.18 4.68
N THR A 142 -10.80 -27.18 3.39
CA THR A 142 -10.06 -26.48 2.33
C THR A 142 -10.21 -24.96 2.42
N LEU A 143 -11.38 -24.46 2.86
CA LEU A 143 -11.62 -23.02 3.09
C LEU A 143 -10.74 -22.45 4.22
N GLY A 144 -10.17 -23.32 5.07
CA GLY A 144 -9.30 -22.91 6.16
C GLY A 144 -10.09 -22.30 7.32
N LYS A 145 -9.37 -21.65 8.23
CA LYS A 145 -9.98 -21.01 9.41
C LYS A 145 -10.52 -19.65 9.03
N VAL A 146 -11.71 -19.31 9.55
CA VAL A 146 -12.25 -17.95 9.44
C VAL A 146 -11.27 -16.99 10.10
N ASN A 147 -10.81 -15.98 9.35
CA ASN A 147 -9.97 -14.91 9.88
C ASN A 147 -10.87 -13.88 10.58
N PRO A 148 -10.87 -13.79 11.92
CA PRO A 148 -11.73 -12.85 12.64
C PRO A 148 -11.36 -11.38 12.38
N LEU A 149 -10.12 -11.12 11.94
CA LEU A 149 -9.62 -9.76 11.65
C LEU A 149 -9.88 -9.33 10.20
N ALA A 150 -10.44 -10.20 9.35
CA ALA A 150 -10.57 -9.92 7.92
C ALA A 150 -11.36 -8.64 7.61
N LEU A 151 -12.40 -8.35 8.39
CA LEU A 151 -13.21 -7.14 8.22
C LEU A 151 -12.42 -5.87 8.60
N GLU A 152 -11.66 -5.92 9.68
CA GLU A 152 -10.81 -4.80 10.13
C GLU A 152 -9.65 -4.55 9.15
N GLU A 153 -9.00 -5.62 8.70
CA GLU A 153 -7.92 -5.56 7.69
C GLU A 153 -8.42 -5.00 6.36
N PHE A 154 -9.60 -5.43 5.91
CA PHE A 154 -10.22 -4.89 4.71
C PHE A 154 -10.48 -3.39 4.83
N ALA A 155 -11.08 -2.93 5.93
CA ALA A 155 -11.35 -1.51 6.16
C ALA A 155 -10.05 -0.68 6.19
N ALA A 156 -9.01 -1.17 6.87
CA ALA A 156 -7.71 -0.50 6.91
C ALA A 156 -7.02 -0.43 5.53
N LEU A 157 -7.13 -1.50 4.74
CA LEU A 157 -6.60 -1.54 3.37
C LEU A 157 -7.38 -0.61 2.44
N GLU A 158 -8.70 -0.54 2.59
CA GLU A 158 -9.57 0.35 1.81
C GLU A 158 -9.27 1.83 2.10
N GLU A 159 -9.08 2.20 3.37
CA GLU A 159 -8.66 3.55 3.77
C GLU A 159 -7.29 3.91 3.15
N ARG A 160 -6.31 3.01 3.28
CA ARG A 160 -4.98 3.20 2.69
C ARG A 160 -5.03 3.33 1.17
N HIS A 161 -5.85 2.51 0.50
CA HIS A 161 -6.04 2.56 -0.94
C HIS A 161 -6.62 3.93 -1.35
N THR A 162 -7.67 4.38 -0.66
CA THR A 162 -8.34 5.65 -0.94
C THR A 162 -7.39 6.83 -0.76
N PHE A 163 -6.60 6.83 0.31
CA PHE A 163 -5.56 7.83 0.54
C PHE A 163 -4.53 7.86 -0.60
N LEU A 164 -3.95 6.70 -0.95
CA LEU A 164 -2.92 6.62 -2.00
C LEU A 164 -3.47 6.98 -3.39
N ALA A 165 -4.70 6.60 -3.71
CA ALA A 165 -5.36 6.94 -4.96
C ALA A 165 -5.55 8.46 -5.09
N THR A 166 -5.95 9.12 -4.01
CA THR A 166 -6.11 10.58 -3.96
C THR A 166 -4.76 11.28 -4.16
N GLN A 167 -3.73 10.87 -3.41
CA GLN A 167 -2.38 11.42 -3.55
C GLN A 167 -1.79 11.22 -4.95
N LEU A 168 -2.07 10.07 -5.59
CA LEU A 168 -1.63 9.80 -6.95
C LEU A 168 -2.28 10.76 -7.96
N GLU A 169 -3.58 11.03 -7.78
CA GLU A 169 -4.30 11.93 -8.68
C GLU A 169 -3.84 13.39 -8.53
N ASP A 170 -3.61 13.83 -7.29
CA ASP A 170 -3.02 15.15 -6.99
C ASP A 170 -1.62 15.32 -7.61
N LEU A 171 -0.80 14.26 -7.59
CA LEU A 171 0.52 14.31 -8.20
C LEU A 171 0.46 14.35 -9.74
N LYS A 172 -0.50 13.63 -10.34
CA LYS A 172 -0.73 13.69 -11.79
C LYS A 172 -1.23 15.07 -12.23
N SER A 173 -2.16 15.67 -11.49
CA SER A 173 -2.66 17.01 -11.80
C SER A 173 -1.55 18.06 -11.67
N THR A 174 -0.79 18.03 -10.57
CA THR A 174 0.36 18.93 -10.35
C THR A 174 1.39 18.81 -11.49
N ARG A 175 1.69 17.59 -11.93
CA ARG A 175 2.61 17.38 -13.07
C ARG A 175 2.08 18.03 -14.36
N LYS A 176 0.78 17.88 -14.63
CA LYS A 176 0.14 18.47 -15.82
C LYS A 176 0.19 20.01 -15.77
N ASP A 177 -0.03 20.59 -14.60
CA ASP A 177 0.01 22.03 -14.41
C ASP A 177 1.42 22.57 -14.60
N LEU A 178 2.43 21.91 -14.01
CA LEU A 178 3.84 22.27 -14.23
C LEU A 178 4.24 22.21 -15.71
N LEU A 179 3.84 21.17 -16.44
CA LEU A 179 4.09 21.08 -17.88
C LEU A 179 3.36 22.17 -18.69
N THR A 180 2.28 22.72 -18.17
CA THR A 180 1.60 23.86 -18.79
C THR A 180 2.37 25.14 -18.55
N VAL A 181 2.83 25.39 -17.32
CA VAL A 181 3.71 26.52 -17.00
C VAL A 181 4.99 26.49 -17.84
N VAL A 182 5.62 25.32 -17.98
CA VAL A 182 6.83 25.18 -18.84
C VAL A 182 6.53 25.63 -20.28
N ARG A 183 5.41 25.18 -20.87
CA ARG A 183 5.03 25.57 -22.23
C ARG A 183 4.74 27.07 -22.36
N GLU A 184 4.13 27.68 -21.35
CA GLU A 184 3.89 29.12 -21.34
C GLU A 184 5.19 29.92 -21.25
N VAL A 185 6.12 29.49 -20.39
CA VAL A 185 7.45 30.09 -20.26
C VAL A 185 8.24 29.95 -21.56
N ASP A 186 8.24 28.76 -22.17
CA ASP A 186 8.91 28.51 -23.45
C ASP A 186 8.36 29.41 -24.57
N GLY A 187 7.03 29.56 -24.65
CA GLY A 187 6.40 30.49 -25.58
C GLY A 187 6.81 31.94 -25.34
N ARG A 188 6.90 32.35 -24.07
CA ARG A 188 7.35 33.71 -23.74
C ARG A 188 8.82 33.94 -24.08
N ILE A 189 9.69 32.96 -23.81
CA ILE A 189 11.11 33.02 -24.17
C ILE A 189 11.26 33.12 -25.68
N HIS A 190 10.49 32.33 -26.44
CA HIS A 190 10.47 32.37 -27.89
C HIS A 190 10.16 33.79 -28.40
N ASP A 191 9.09 34.41 -27.93
CA ASP A 191 8.69 35.76 -28.36
C ASP A 191 9.73 36.82 -28.01
N VAL A 192 10.28 36.76 -26.78
CA VAL A 192 11.31 37.71 -26.31
C VAL A 192 12.59 37.57 -27.12
N PHE A 193 13.02 36.33 -27.38
CA PHE A 193 14.20 36.08 -28.21
C PHE A 193 13.97 36.52 -29.65
N ALA A 194 12.83 36.17 -30.26
CA ALA A 194 12.52 36.54 -31.65
C ALA A 194 12.51 38.06 -31.85
N SER A 195 11.87 38.79 -30.93
CA SER A 195 11.91 40.26 -30.92
C SER A 195 13.33 40.79 -30.74
N ALA A 196 14.08 40.26 -29.76
CA ALA A 196 15.45 40.72 -29.50
C ALA A 196 16.38 40.44 -30.69
N TYR A 197 16.28 39.27 -31.33
CA TYR A 197 17.06 38.93 -32.52
C TYR A 197 16.74 39.87 -33.68
N ALA A 198 15.46 40.15 -33.94
CA ALA A 198 15.05 41.07 -35.01
C ALA A 198 15.58 42.49 -34.78
N ASP A 199 15.53 42.98 -33.53
CA ASP A 199 16.09 44.28 -33.17
C ASP A 199 17.61 44.33 -33.34
N VAL A 200 18.33 43.33 -32.82
CA VAL A 200 19.80 43.25 -32.92
C VAL A 200 20.23 43.09 -34.37
N ALA A 201 19.54 42.29 -35.19
CA ALA A 201 19.87 42.09 -36.60
C ALA A 201 19.74 43.41 -37.39
N ARG A 202 18.67 44.18 -37.15
CA ARG A 202 18.45 45.50 -37.77
C ARG A 202 19.51 46.52 -37.37
N GLU A 203 19.89 46.56 -36.09
CA GLU A 203 20.96 47.46 -35.62
C GLU A 203 22.33 47.02 -36.13
N PHE A 204 22.58 45.71 -36.24
CA PHE A 204 23.84 45.15 -36.73
C PHE A 204 24.14 45.58 -38.16
N GLU A 205 23.15 45.56 -39.06
CA GLU A 205 23.33 46.04 -40.44
C GLU A 205 23.78 47.51 -40.49
N GLN A 206 23.17 48.38 -39.68
CA GLN A 206 23.49 49.81 -39.62
C GLN A 206 24.88 50.07 -39.01
N VAL A 207 25.17 49.42 -37.89
CA VAL A 207 26.45 49.53 -37.19
C VAL A 207 27.59 49.01 -38.07
N PHE A 208 27.37 47.87 -38.74
CA PHE A 208 28.36 47.27 -39.63
C PHE A 208 28.66 48.17 -40.83
N ALA A 209 27.63 48.77 -41.45
CA ALA A 209 27.81 49.70 -42.57
C ALA A 209 28.60 50.96 -42.17
N THR A 210 28.47 51.40 -40.91
CA THR A 210 29.22 52.54 -40.37
C THR A 210 30.70 52.20 -40.15
N LEU A 211 30.99 51.00 -39.61
CA LEU A 211 32.36 50.53 -39.38
C LEU A 211 33.08 50.11 -40.67
N PHE A 212 32.35 49.60 -41.66
CA PHE A 212 32.88 49.16 -42.94
C PHE A 212 32.10 49.81 -44.10
N PRO A 213 32.45 51.05 -44.50
CA PRO A 213 31.82 51.70 -45.66
C PRO A 213 31.94 50.83 -46.92
N GLY A 214 30.81 50.50 -47.55
CA GLY A 214 30.74 49.60 -48.72
C GLY A 214 30.81 48.10 -48.40
N GLY A 215 30.84 47.72 -47.12
CA GLY A 215 30.65 46.36 -46.64
C GLY A 215 29.20 46.08 -46.25
N ALA A 216 28.86 44.81 -46.04
CA ALA A 216 27.56 44.38 -45.54
C ALA A 216 27.74 43.26 -44.51
N GLY A 217 26.99 43.30 -43.42
CA GLY A 217 26.98 42.25 -42.40
C GLY A 217 25.54 41.85 -42.10
N ARG A 218 25.31 40.57 -41.78
CA ARG A 218 24.01 40.07 -41.33
C ARG A 218 24.17 39.00 -40.27
N LEU A 219 23.15 38.86 -39.42
CA LEU A 219 23.04 37.77 -38.46
C LEU A 219 22.15 36.68 -39.04
N VAL A 220 22.55 35.42 -38.90
CA VAL A 220 21.81 34.27 -39.42
C VAL A 220 21.59 33.27 -38.30
N LEU A 221 20.35 32.79 -38.14
CA LEU A 221 20.04 31.70 -37.22
C LEU A 221 20.47 30.37 -37.84
N THR A 222 21.12 29.50 -37.06
CA THR A 222 21.49 28.16 -37.55
C THR A 222 20.27 27.28 -37.76
N ASP A 223 19.23 27.46 -36.94
CA ASP A 223 17.97 26.71 -37.02
C ASP A 223 16.78 27.66 -36.74
N PRO A 224 16.21 28.33 -37.77
CA PRO A 224 15.12 29.29 -37.61
C PRO A 224 13.83 28.71 -37.03
N GLU A 225 13.62 27.39 -37.13
CA GLU A 225 12.40 26.72 -36.66
C GLU A 225 12.48 26.40 -35.15
N ASN A 226 13.67 26.48 -34.54
CA ASN A 226 13.87 26.19 -33.13
C ASN A 226 14.61 27.33 -32.41
N MET A 227 13.84 28.37 -32.08
CA MET A 227 14.35 29.58 -31.45
C MET A 227 14.99 29.36 -30.06
N LEU A 228 14.65 28.27 -29.36
CA LEU A 228 15.18 27.96 -28.02
C LEU A 228 16.58 27.35 -28.06
N THR A 229 16.93 26.63 -29.12
CA THR A 229 18.22 25.94 -29.25
C THR A 229 19.06 26.40 -30.43
N THR A 230 18.57 27.33 -31.25
CA THR A 230 19.32 27.87 -32.38
C THR A 230 20.57 28.63 -31.94
N GLY A 231 21.66 28.46 -32.69
CA GLY A 231 22.81 29.35 -32.64
C GLY A 231 22.59 30.61 -33.49
N VAL A 232 23.46 31.60 -33.30
CA VAL A 232 23.55 32.81 -34.10
C VAL A 232 24.91 32.85 -34.80
N GLU A 233 24.91 32.81 -36.13
CA GLU A 233 26.10 33.00 -36.96
C GLU A 233 26.19 34.46 -37.43
N VAL A 234 27.41 35.00 -37.42
CA VAL A 234 27.70 36.33 -37.96
C VAL A 234 28.36 36.18 -39.32
N GLU A 235 27.68 36.69 -40.35
CA GLU A 235 28.21 36.78 -41.70
C GLU A 235 28.62 38.21 -42.01
N ALA A 236 29.86 38.38 -42.47
CA ALA A 236 30.43 39.67 -42.78
C ALA A 236 31.02 39.69 -44.19
N ARG A 237 30.78 40.78 -44.90
CA ARG A 237 31.32 41.07 -46.22
C ARG A 237 32.07 42.41 -46.17
N PRO A 238 33.40 42.39 -45.98
CA PRO A 238 34.21 43.60 -46.08
C PRO A 238 34.19 44.18 -47.51
N PRO A 239 34.52 45.47 -47.69
CA PRO A 239 34.50 46.13 -48.99
C PRO A 239 35.39 45.39 -50.00
N GLY A 240 34.81 45.06 -51.16
CA GLY A 240 35.51 44.34 -52.25
C GLY A 240 35.73 42.83 -52.02
N LYS A 241 35.25 42.24 -50.92
CA LYS A 241 35.41 40.80 -50.62
C LYS A 241 34.09 40.02 -50.70
N LYS A 242 34.19 38.68 -50.74
CA LYS A 242 33.04 37.76 -50.63
C LYS A 242 32.60 37.64 -49.16
N VAL A 243 31.34 37.25 -48.94
CA VAL A 243 30.78 36.95 -47.62
C VAL A 243 31.58 35.82 -46.96
N LYS A 244 31.95 36.01 -45.69
CA LYS A 244 32.64 35.01 -44.89
C LYS A 244 32.03 34.94 -43.48
N ARG A 245 32.12 33.76 -42.86
CA ARG A 245 31.84 33.60 -41.43
C ARG A 245 32.91 34.30 -40.60
N LEU A 246 32.55 34.75 -39.39
CA LEU A 246 33.46 35.42 -38.44
C LEU A 246 34.80 34.69 -38.24
N SER A 247 34.79 33.35 -38.21
CA SER A 247 35.98 32.51 -38.05
C SER A 247 36.97 32.57 -39.23
N LEU A 248 36.53 33.05 -40.39
CA LEU A 248 37.29 33.09 -41.64
C LEU A 248 37.80 34.50 -42.01
N LEU A 249 37.62 35.48 -41.10
CA LEU A 249 38.08 36.86 -41.26
C LEU A 249 39.52 37.05 -40.77
N SER A 250 40.19 38.11 -41.26
CA SER A 250 41.51 38.50 -40.75
C SER A 250 41.42 38.99 -39.30
N GLY A 251 42.54 39.01 -38.56
CA GLY A 251 42.55 39.36 -37.14
C GLY A 251 41.87 40.69 -36.80
N GLY A 252 42.19 41.76 -37.54
CA GLY A 252 41.58 43.09 -37.35
C GLY A 252 40.11 43.15 -37.80
N GLU A 253 39.76 42.51 -38.92
CA GLU A 253 38.36 42.44 -39.40
C GLU A 253 37.48 41.64 -38.42
N ARG A 254 38.01 40.59 -37.80
CA ARG A 254 37.33 39.78 -36.79
C ARG A 254 37.04 40.60 -35.53
N SER A 255 38.04 41.32 -35.02
CA SER A 255 37.89 42.17 -33.84
C SER A 255 36.85 43.26 -34.08
N LEU A 256 36.91 43.96 -35.22
CA LEU A 256 35.97 45.03 -35.52
C LEU A 256 34.54 44.51 -35.78
N THR A 257 34.40 43.34 -36.39
CA THR A 257 33.08 42.68 -36.55
C THR A 257 32.49 42.26 -35.20
N ALA A 258 33.31 41.79 -34.27
CA ALA A 258 32.87 41.46 -32.91
C ALA A 258 32.42 42.72 -32.14
N VAL A 259 33.17 43.82 -32.25
CA VAL A 259 32.76 45.12 -31.69
C VAL A 259 31.47 45.63 -32.33
N ALA A 260 31.30 45.45 -33.64
CA ALA A 260 30.05 45.78 -34.34
C ALA A 260 28.84 45.03 -33.76
N LEU A 261 29.01 43.73 -33.45
CA LEU A 261 27.97 42.92 -32.82
C LEU A 261 27.63 43.44 -31.41
N LEU A 262 28.65 43.72 -30.58
CA LEU A 262 28.44 44.26 -29.24
C LEU A 262 27.70 45.60 -29.27
N VAL A 263 28.12 46.53 -30.14
CA VAL A 263 27.46 47.83 -30.30
C VAL A 263 26.02 47.67 -30.81
N ALA A 264 25.76 46.74 -31.72
CA ALA A 264 24.41 46.45 -32.19
C ALA A 264 23.51 45.94 -31.06
N ILE A 265 24.03 45.07 -30.20
CA ILE A 265 23.32 44.60 -28.99
C ILE A 265 23.01 45.78 -28.06
N PHE A 266 23.99 46.66 -27.81
CA PHE A 266 23.80 47.82 -26.94
C PHE A 266 22.78 48.83 -27.49
N ARG A 267 22.76 49.05 -28.80
CA ARG A 267 21.74 49.90 -29.45
C ARG A 267 20.34 49.29 -29.41
N ALA A 268 20.23 47.98 -29.62
CA ALA A 268 18.95 47.29 -29.57
C ALA A 268 18.37 47.19 -28.15
N ARG A 269 19.23 47.04 -27.14
CA ARG A 269 18.86 46.92 -25.73
C ARG A 269 19.75 47.85 -24.88
N PRO A 270 19.39 49.14 -24.77
CA PRO A 270 20.19 50.10 -24.02
C PRO A 270 20.19 49.78 -22.52
N SER A 271 21.38 49.74 -21.93
CA SER A 271 21.60 49.62 -20.50
C SER A 271 21.87 51.01 -19.89
N PRO A 272 21.64 51.20 -18.58
CA PRO A 272 21.91 52.48 -17.92
C PRO A 272 23.37 52.92 -18.04
N PHE A 273 24.31 51.96 -17.99
CA PHE A 273 25.73 52.21 -18.20
C PHE A 273 26.42 51.01 -18.86
N TYR A 274 27.55 51.27 -19.51
CA TYR A 274 28.47 50.26 -20.04
C TYR A 274 29.89 50.50 -19.56
N VAL A 275 30.63 49.41 -19.37
CA VAL A 275 32.07 49.43 -19.07
C VAL A 275 32.80 48.77 -20.23
N LEU A 276 33.73 49.51 -20.84
CA LEU A 276 34.56 49.05 -21.95
C LEU A 276 36.01 49.09 -21.51
N ASP A 277 36.67 47.93 -21.52
CA ASP A 277 38.07 47.80 -21.09
C ASP A 277 38.96 47.46 -22.28
N GLU A 278 39.81 48.42 -22.69
CA GLU A 278 40.78 48.33 -23.79
C GLU A 278 40.24 47.69 -25.09
N VAL A 279 38.96 47.91 -25.38
CA VAL A 279 38.26 47.30 -26.53
C VAL A 279 38.85 47.73 -27.88
N GLU A 280 39.60 48.82 -27.90
CA GLU A 280 40.23 49.40 -29.08
C GLU A 280 41.71 49.03 -29.26
N ALA A 281 42.32 48.26 -28.35
CA ALA A 281 43.77 47.98 -28.36
C ALA A 281 44.24 47.26 -29.64
N ALA A 282 43.35 46.56 -30.34
CA ALA A 282 43.63 45.84 -31.57
C ALA A 282 43.23 46.60 -32.86
N LEU A 283 42.82 47.87 -32.74
CA LEU A 283 42.33 48.68 -33.86
C LEU A 283 43.40 49.64 -34.38
N ASP A 284 43.43 49.85 -35.70
CA ASP A 284 44.22 50.90 -36.33
C ASP A 284 43.55 52.28 -36.19
N ASP A 285 44.28 53.36 -36.50
CA ASP A 285 43.78 54.73 -36.34
C ASP A 285 42.50 55.04 -37.13
N VAL A 286 42.30 54.37 -38.27
CA VAL A 286 41.13 54.57 -39.13
C VAL A 286 39.90 53.92 -38.50
N ASN A 287 40.02 52.66 -38.06
CA ASN A 287 38.93 51.92 -37.44
C ASN A 287 38.63 52.43 -36.03
N LEU A 288 39.64 52.89 -35.28
CA LEU A 288 39.46 53.61 -34.02
C LEU A 288 38.57 54.83 -34.23
N GLY A 289 38.84 55.67 -35.25
CA GLY A 289 38.00 56.81 -35.56
C GLY A 289 36.53 56.44 -35.82
N ARG A 290 36.27 55.33 -36.52
CA ARG A 290 34.91 54.83 -36.78
C ARG A 290 34.23 54.30 -35.52
N LEU A 291 34.98 53.62 -34.64
CA LEU A 291 34.47 53.18 -33.35
C LEU A 291 34.05 54.38 -32.48
N LEU A 292 34.89 55.42 -32.43
CA LEU A 292 34.60 56.62 -31.64
C LEU A 292 33.30 57.33 -32.08
N VAL A 293 32.97 57.30 -33.38
CA VAL A 293 31.67 57.81 -33.88
C VAL A 293 30.49 57.04 -33.29
N LEU A 294 30.59 55.72 -33.17
CA LEU A 294 29.55 54.90 -32.55
C LEU A 294 29.46 55.09 -31.04
N VAL A 295 30.61 55.26 -30.38
CA VAL A 295 30.69 55.58 -28.94
C VAL A 295 30.00 56.91 -28.64
N GLU A 296 30.20 57.94 -29.46
CA GLU A 296 29.53 59.24 -29.31
C GLU A 296 28.00 59.10 -29.48
N GLN A 297 27.53 58.25 -30.41
CA GLN A 297 26.10 57.97 -30.56
C GLN A 297 25.52 57.27 -29.32
N LEU A 298 26.20 56.24 -28.81
CA LEU A 298 25.78 55.51 -27.60
C LEU A 298 25.75 56.41 -26.36
N ARG A 299 26.67 57.38 -26.27
CA ARG A 299 26.74 58.35 -25.18
C ARG A 299 25.45 59.17 -25.02
N SER A 300 24.70 59.39 -26.11
CA SER A 300 23.46 60.16 -26.07
C SER A 300 22.33 59.47 -25.27
N THR A 301 22.42 58.15 -25.10
CA THR A 301 21.38 57.34 -24.44
C THR A 301 21.85 56.62 -23.19
N SER A 302 23.16 56.40 -23.03
CA SER A 302 23.73 55.57 -21.96
C SER A 302 25.04 56.14 -21.41
N GLN A 303 25.31 55.90 -20.13
CA GLN A 303 26.59 56.27 -19.52
C GLN A 303 27.70 55.29 -19.98
N LEU A 304 28.86 55.83 -20.36
CA LEU A 304 30.00 55.03 -20.84
C LEU A 304 31.19 55.23 -19.91
N ILE A 305 31.73 54.13 -19.39
CA ILE A 305 32.99 54.09 -18.65
C ILE A 305 33.99 53.35 -19.53
N ILE A 306 35.00 54.06 -20.03
CA ILE A 306 35.99 53.49 -20.95
C ILE A 306 37.36 53.51 -20.26
N ILE A 307 37.97 52.33 -20.14
CA ILE A 307 39.34 52.15 -19.67
C ILE A 307 40.20 52.03 -20.92
N THR A 308 41.13 52.97 -21.08
CA THR A 308 41.92 53.09 -22.30
C THR A 308 43.25 53.79 -22.06
N HIS A 309 44.24 53.45 -22.87
CA HIS A 309 45.48 54.20 -23.03
C HIS A 309 45.53 55.00 -24.35
N GLN A 310 44.47 54.95 -25.17
CA GLN A 310 44.41 55.59 -26.49
C GLN A 310 44.01 57.06 -26.37
N LYS A 311 44.89 57.96 -26.85
CA LYS A 311 44.69 59.42 -26.76
C LYS A 311 43.40 59.88 -27.45
N ARG A 312 43.07 59.32 -28.62
CA ARG A 312 41.86 59.69 -29.37
C ARG A 312 40.57 59.31 -28.64
N THR A 313 40.58 58.20 -27.89
CA THR A 313 39.45 57.82 -27.04
C THR A 313 39.32 58.76 -25.83
N MET A 314 40.45 59.20 -25.25
CA MET A 314 40.45 60.18 -24.16
C MET A 314 39.91 61.55 -24.59
N GLU A 315 40.14 61.97 -25.85
CA GLU A 315 39.71 63.27 -26.38
C GLU A 315 38.18 63.44 -26.46
N ILE A 316 37.42 62.34 -26.62
CA ILE A 316 35.95 62.39 -26.69
C ILE A 316 35.27 62.30 -25.32
N ALA A 317 36.03 62.03 -24.26
CA ALA A 317 35.48 61.83 -22.93
C ALA A 317 35.01 63.16 -22.28
N ASP A 318 33.92 63.11 -21.52
CA ASP A 318 33.45 64.26 -20.74
C ASP A 318 34.29 64.47 -19.47
N ALA A 319 34.78 63.36 -18.89
CA ALA A 319 35.65 63.34 -17.73
C ALA A 319 36.70 62.24 -17.85
N LEU A 320 37.92 62.52 -17.39
CA LEU A 320 39.02 61.57 -17.30
C LEU A 320 39.31 61.25 -15.84
N TYR A 321 39.49 59.96 -15.56
CA TYR A 321 39.96 59.45 -14.29
C TYR A 321 41.32 58.78 -14.52
N GLY A 322 42.39 59.46 -14.13
CA GLY A 322 43.75 58.94 -14.18
C GLY A 322 44.06 58.12 -12.93
N VAL A 323 44.42 56.85 -13.12
CA VAL A 323 44.93 55.99 -12.04
C VAL A 323 46.45 56.05 -12.05
N SER A 324 47.05 56.36 -10.90
CA SER A 324 48.51 56.33 -10.72
C SER A 324 48.86 55.49 -9.50
N MET A 325 49.87 54.63 -9.63
CA MET A 325 50.38 53.81 -8.54
C MET A 325 51.64 54.46 -8.00
N ARG A 326 51.68 54.72 -6.68
CA ARG A 326 52.91 55.17 -6.01
C ARG A 326 53.75 53.93 -5.66
N GLY A 327 55.04 54.11 -5.39
CA GLY A 327 55.99 53.01 -5.14
C GLY A 327 55.70 52.15 -3.89
N ASP A 328 54.65 52.48 -3.13
CA ASP A 328 54.11 51.76 -1.98
C ASP A 328 52.99 50.75 -2.35
N GLY A 329 52.64 50.63 -3.64
CA GLY A 329 51.60 49.71 -4.11
C GLY A 329 50.17 50.21 -3.88
N ILE A 330 50.01 51.46 -3.41
CA ILE A 330 48.70 52.09 -3.24
C ILE A 330 48.35 52.86 -4.52
N THR A 331 47.21 52.55 -5.11
CA THR A 331 46.65 53.27 -6.27
C THR A 331 45.91 54.53 -5.82
N GLY A 332 46.33 55.68 -6.35
CA GLY A 332 45.63 56.95 -6.24
C GLY A 332 44.86 57.26 -7.51
N VAL A 333 43.68 57.86 -7.38
CA VAL A 333 42.83 58.28 -8.50
C VAL A 333 42.81 59.80 -8.56
N ILE A 334 43.11 60.33 -9.74
CA ILE A 334 43.02 61.76 -10.06
C ILE A 334 41.90 61.92 -11.10
N SER A 335 41.03 62.91 -10.92
CA SER A 335 39.91 63.15 -11.84
C SER A 335 39.99 64.55 -12.45
N GLN A 336 39.71 64.67 -13.74
CA GLN A 336 39.63 65.94 -14.46
C GLN A 336 38.42 65.92 -15.40
N ARG A 337 37.56 66.94 -15.34
CA ARG A 337 36.50 67.14 -16.35
C ARG A 337 37.08 67.85 -17.56
N LEU A 338 36.75 67.39 -18.77
CA LEU A 338 37.25 67.93 -20.04
C LEU A 338 36.25 68.84 -20.75
N ARG A 339 34.95 68.56 -20.62
CA ARG A 339 33.87 69.38 -21.19
C ARG A 339 33.08 70.04 -20.07
N GLU A 340 33.02 71.38 -20.06
CA GLU A 340 32.00 72.10 -19.29
C GLU A 340 30.67 71.95 -20.02
N LEU A 341 29.60 71.60 -19.30
CA LEU A 341 28.24 71.64 -19.84
C LEU A 341 27.96 73.09 -20.25
N GLU A 342 27.90 73.38 -21.55
CA GLU A 342 27.23 74.59 -22.03
C GLU A 342 25.82 74.56 -21.45
N THR A 343 25.57 75.50 -20.56
CA THR A 343 24.32 75.65 -19.81
C THR A 343 23.26 76.11 -20.81
N ALA A 344 22.26 75.27 -21.06
CA ALA A 344 21.04 75.62 -21.79
C ALA A 344 20.07 76.40 -20.91
#